data_AF-A0A1I0RJ87-F1
#
_entry.id   AF-A0A1I0RJ87-F1
#
_cell.length_a   1.000
_cell.length_b   1.000
_cell.length_c   1.000
_cell.angle_alpha   90.00
_cell.angle_beta   90.00
_cell.angle_gamma   90.00
#
_symmetry.space_group_name_H-M   'P 1'
#
loop_
_entity.id
_entity.type
_entity.pdbx_description
1 polymer ?
#
loop_
_entity_poly.entity_id
_entity_poly.type
_entity_poly.pdbx_seq_one_letter_code
_entity_poly.pdbx_strand_id
1 'polypeptide(L)'
;MITFDIQKNVADQLMKIQINIILVILLLFLNGILKAQKTVSDTLAYAKKFETNKEKYIGKPFSLLLKDMTQMQPKKAKSDLRDNPSNPLPSTLFRFSDKDINSANEVTLVITWKADDTPTTPIEFFEQEHNYRFTVSEKNFFEKKIVKDILVYK
;
A
#
# COMPACT_ATOMS: atom_id res chain seq x y z
N MET A 1 -50.26 -42.19 -26.31
CA MET A 1 -49.99 -40.74 -26.52
C MET A 1 -49.71 -40.01 -25.20
N ILE A 2 -50.44 -40.30 -24.11
CA ILE A 2 -50.28 -39.62 -22.80
C ILE A 2 -48.92 -39.84 -22.11
N THR A 3 -48.31 -41.03 -22.24
CA THR A 3 -47.04 -41.37 -21.55
C THR A 3 -45.83 -40.62 -22.10
N PHE A 4 -45.88 -40.17 -23.36
CA PHE A 4 -44.77 -39.47 -24.02
C PHE A 4 -44.67 -38.00 -23.59
N ASP A 5 -45.81 -37.34 -23.36
CA ASP A 5 -45.86 -35.95 -22.87
C ASP A 5 -45.36 -35.81 -21.43
N ILE A 6 -45.62 -36.82 -20.59
CA ILE A 6 -45.15 -36.82 -19.19
C ILE A 6 -43.62 -36.93 -19.13
N GLN A 7 -43.03 -37.81 -19.94
CA GLN A 7 -41.56 -38.00 -20.00
C GLN A 7 -40.85 -36.74 -20.51
N LYS A 8 -41.42 -36.08 -21.54
CA LYS A 8 -40.87 -34.84 -22.09
C LYS A 8 -40.92 -33.67 -21.09
N ASN A 9 -42.02 -33.53 -20.36
CA ASN A 9 -42.16 -32.48 -19.34
C ASN A 9 -41.17 -32.67 -18.17
N VAL A 10 -40.92 -33.92 -17.76
CA VAL A 10 -39.93 -34.23 -16.71
C VAL A 10 -38.50 -33.92 -17.18
N ALA A 11 -38.16 -34.25 -18.42
CA ALA A 11 -36.85 -33.93 -19.00
C ALA A 11 -36.59 -32.42 -19.10
N ASP A 12 -37.60 -31.64 -19.51
CA ASP A 12 -37.51 -30.18 -19.58
C ASP A 12 -37.36 -29.54 -18.20
N GLN A 13 -38.02 -30.08 -17.17
CA GLN A 13 -37.87 -29.63 -15.79
C GLN A 13 -36.46 -29.93 -15.24
N LEU A 14 -35.93 -31.12 -15.50
CA LEU A 14 -34.57 -31.51 -15.12
C LEU A 14 -33.51 -30.63 -15.80
N MET A 15 -33.69 -30.33 -17.10
CA MET A 15 -32.76 -29.48 -17.85
C MET A 15 -32.75 -28.04 -17.32
N LYS A 16 -33.91 -27.49 -16.96
CA LYS A 16 -34.03 -26.15 -16.35
C LYS A 16 -33.33 -26.08 -14.97
N ILE A 17 -33.47 -27.13 -14.15
CA ILE A 17 -32.80 -27.21 -12.85
C ILE A 17 -31.28 -27.25 -13.02
N GLN A 18 -30.77 -28.04 -13.98
CA GLN A 18 -29.33 -28.10 -14.28
C GLN A 18 -28.76 -26.75 -14.73
N ILE A 19 -29.48 -26.02 -15.60
CA ILE A 19 -29.07 -24.69 -16.06
C ILE A 19 -29.02 -23.68 -14.90
N ASN A 20 -30.01 -23.72 -14.00
CA ASN A 20 -30.05 -22.84 -12.83
C ASN A 20 -28.90 -23.12 -11.86
N ILE A 21 -28.53 -24.39 -11.65
CA ILE A 21 -27.39 -24.77 -10.80
C ILE A 21 -26.08 -24.25 -11.39
N ILE A 22 -25.88 -24.39 -12.71
CA ILE A 22 -24.69 -23.88 -13.41
C ILE A 22 -24.60 -22.35 -13.28
N LEU A 23 -25.72 -21.63 -13.41
CA LEU A 23 -25.78 -20.18 -13.24
C LEU A 23 -25.41 -19.74 -11.82
N VAL A 24 -25.91 -20.43 -10.79
CA VAL A 24 -25.57 -20.11 -9.39
C VAL A 24 -24.08 -20.34 -9.12
N ILE A 25 -23.52 -21.44 -9.62
CA ILE A 25 -22.10 -21.74 -9.47
C ILE A 25 -21.23 -20.68 -10.18
N LEU A 26 -21.59 -20.29 -11.41
CA LEU A 26 -20.88 -19.24 -12.15
C LEU A 26 -20.91 -17.89 -11.42
N LEU A 27 -22.05 -17.51 -10.84
CA LEU A 27 -22.19 -16.29 -10.04
C LEU A 27 -21.34 -16.33 -8.76
N LEU A 28 -21.16 -17.50 -8.14
CA LEU A 28 -20.29 -17.66 -6.98
C LEU A 28 -18.80 -17.52 -7.34
N PHE A 29 -18.37 -18.01 -8.51
CA PHE A 29 -16.99 -17.88 -8.97
C PHE A 29 -16.60 -16.45 -9.39
N LEU A 30 -17.54 -15.65 -9.92
CA LEU A 30 -17.28 -14.26 -10.34
C LEU A 30 -17.00 -13.30 -9.15
N ASN A 31 -17.54 -13.58 -7.96
CA ASN A 31 -17.31 -12.75 -6.78
C ASN A 31 -15.90 -12.88 -6.19
N GLY A 32 -15.16 -13.96 -6.48
CA GLY A 32 -13.83 -14.20 -5.95
C GLY A 32 -12.72 -13.41 -6.64
N ILE A 33 -12.89 -13.06 -7.93
CA ILE A 33 -11.82 -12.52 -8.79
C ILE A 33 -11.63 -11.00 -8.62
N LEU A 34 -12.63 -10.28 -8.09
CA LEU A 34 -12.59 -8.81 -7.98
C LEU A 34 -11.68 -8.27 -6.86
N LYS A 35 -11.19 -9.12 -5.94
CA LYS A 35 -10.42 -8.67 -4.78
C LYS A 35 -8.89 -8.57 -5.01
N ALA A 36 -8.35 -9.12 -6.10
CA ALA A 36 -6.90 -9.28 -6.26
C ALA A 36 -6.18 -8.16 -7.04
N GLN A 37 -6.89 -7.35 -7.85
CA GLN A 37 -6.24 -6.47 -8.84
C GLN A 37 -6.30 -4.96 -8.53
N LYS A 38 -7.04 -4.53 -7.50
CA LYS A 38 -7.26 -3.10 -7.20
C LYS A 38 -6.28 -2.46 -6.21
N THR A 39 -5.68 -3.24 -5.31
CA THR A 39 -4.94 -2.70 -4.16
C THR A 39 -3.76 -1.80 -4.54
N VAL A 40 -3.05 -2.10 -5.65
CA VAL A 40 -1.86 -1.32 -6.06
C VAL A 40 -2.25 0.01 -6.73
N SER A 41 -3.32 0.01 -7.53
CA SER A 41 -3.86 1.24 -8.11
C SER A 41 -4.34 2.17 -7.01
N ASP A 42 -5.07 1.62 -6.04
CA ASP A 42 -5.60 2.37 -4.92
C ASP A 42 -4.48 2.93 -4.03
N THR A 43 -3.41 2.15 -3.80
CA THR A 43 -2.23 2.59 -3.04
C THR A 43 -1.49 3.73 -3.74
N LEU A 44 -1.25 3.63 -5.05
CA LEU A 44 -0.56 4.69 -5.81
C LEU A 44 -1.39 5.98 -5.81
N ALA A 45 -2.69 5.86 -6.12
CA ALA A 45 -3.59 7.00 -6.12
C ALA A 45 -3.68 7.66 -4.74
N TYR A 46 -3.74 6.85 -3.67
CA TYR A 46 -3.70 7.35 -2.30
C TYR A 46 -2.41 8.11 -1.99
N ALA A 47 -1.25 7.50 -2.27
CA ALA A 47 0.04 8.12 -2.00
C ALA A 47 0.22 9.43 -2.82
N LYS A 48 -0.19 9.43 -4.09
CA LYS A 48 -0.09 10.61 -4.98
C LYS A 48 -0.86 11.82 -4.46
N LYS A 49 -1.91 11.66 -3.67
CA LYS A 49 -2.62 12.79 -3.03
C LYS A 49 -1.68 13.63 -2.16
N PHE A 50 -0.72 13.01 -1.47
CA PHE A 50 0.23 13.71 -0.62
C PHE A 50 1.29 14.46 -1.43
N GLU A 51 1.68 13.94 -2.59
CA GLU A 51 2.55 14.66 -3.53
C GLU A 51 1.82 15.85 -4.16
N THR A 52 0.59 15.66 -4.65
CA THR A 52 -0.22 16.74 -5.24
C THR A 52 -0.47 17.88 -4.25
N ASN A 53 -0.72 17.55 -2.97
CA ASN A 53 -0.98 18.53 -1.92
C ASN A 53 0.26 18.79 -1.05
N LYS A 54 1.47 18.58 -1.58
CA LYS A 54 2.70 18.60 -0.77
C LYS A 54 2.94 19.93 -0.06
N GLU A 55 2.46 21.04 -0.61
CA GLU A 55 2.52 22.38 0.01
C GLU A 55 1.95 22.41 1.44
N LYS A 56 0.96 21.56 1.75
CA LYS A 56 0.43 21.43 3.11
C LYS A 56 1.48 20.96 4.13
N TYR A 57 2.46 20.20 3.67
CA TYR A 57 3.43 19.46 4.48
C TYR A 57 4.85 20.04 4.41
N ILE A 58 5.22 20.72 3.32
CA ILE A 58 6.55 21.33 3.18
C ILE A 58 6.79 22.32 4.32
N GLY A 59 7.97 22.23 4.93
CA GLY A 59 8.37 23.06 6.07
C GLY A 59 7.72 22.67 7.40
N LYS A 60 6.91 21.60 7.43
CA LYS A 60 6.24 21.12 8.65
C LYS A 60 6.79 19.77 9.12
N PRO A 61 6.56 19.42 10.41
CA PRO A 61 6.93 18.11 10.92
C PRO A 61 6.20 16.98 10.18
N PHE A 62 6.90 15.87 9.97
CA PHE A 62 6.36 14.65 9.37
C PHE A 62 5.14 14.10 10.12
N SER A 63 5.03 14.37 11.43
CA SER A 63 3.86 14.04 12.26
C SER A 63 2.54 14.50 11.65
N LEU A 64 2.51 15.66 10.99
CA LEU A 64 1.31 16.16 10.33
C LEU A 64 0.90 15.27 9.14
N LEU A 65 1.87 14.85 8.33
CA LEU A 65 1.65 13.95 7.22
C LEU A 65 1.17 12.58 7.72
N LEU A 66 1.82 12.03 8.74
CA LEU A 66 1.40 10.77 9.37
C LEU A 66 -0.02 10.84 9.94
N LYS A 67 -0.41 11.97 10.55
CA LYS A 67 -1.76 12.17 11.08
C LYS A 67 -2.82 12.17 9.97
N ASP A 68 -2.51 12.77 8.83
CA ASP A 68 -3.41 12.83 7.67
C ASP A 68 -3.48 11.50 6.89
N MET A 69 -2.56 10.57 7.14
CA MET A 69 -2.57 9.23 6.55
C MET A 69 -3.60 8.31 7.23
N THR A 70 -4.87 8.56 6.96
CA THR A 70 -6.00 7.86 7.63
C THR A 70 -6.36 6.51 6.99
N GLN A 71 -6.13 6.32 5.69
CA GLN A 71 -6.50 5.08 4.99
C GLN A 71 -5.44 3.99 5.18
N MET A 72 -4.17 4.38 5.12
CA MET A 72 -3.04 3.46 5.21
C MET A 72 -1.78 4.20 5.63
N GLN A 73 -0.99 3.55 6.47
CA GLN A 73 0.29 4.01 6.98
C GLN A 73 1.43 3.26 6.29
N PRO A 74 2.65 3.84 6.24
CA PRO A 74 3.83 3.09 5.81
C PRO A 74 4.04 1.85 6.67
N LYS A 75 4.48 0.77 6.04
CA LYS A 75 4.85 -0.49 6.68
C LYS A 75 6.36 -0.67 6.74
N LYS A 76 7.08 -0.07 5.78
CA LYS A 76 8.54 -0.10 5.74
C LYS A 76 9.12 1.29 5.49
N ALA A 77 10.31 1.52 6.03
CA ALA A 77 11.11 2.72 5.85
C ALA A 77 12.56 2.33 5.57
N LYS A 78 13.19 2.98 4.59
CA LYS A 78 14.62 2.84 4.28
C LYS A 78 15.23 4.21 4.06
N SER A 79 16.22 4.55 4.88
CA SER A 79 16.90 5.82 4.84
C SER A 79 18.00 5.83 3.78
N ASP A 80 18.10 6.93 3.04
CA ASP A 80 19.28 7.28 2.23
C ASP A 80 20.27 7.95 3.18
N LEU A 81 21.17 7.16 3.76
CA LEU A 81 22.23 7.65 4.64
C LEU A 81 23.46 8.02 3.81
N ARG A 82 24.09 9.15 4.14
CA ARG A 82 25.29 9.64 3.45
C ARG A 82 26.39 10.00 4.44
N ASP A 83 27.63 9.82 4.01
CA ASP A 83 28.83 10.26 4.75
C ASP A 83 29.02 11.79 4.76
N ASN A 84 28.04 12.56 4.29
CA ASN A 84 28.09 14.02 4.29
C ASN A 84 27.65 14.58 5.65
N PRO A 85 28.55 15.22 6.42
CA PRO A 85 28.21 15.75 7.75
C PRO A 85 27.14 16.85 7.71
N SER A 86 27.03 17.58 6.60
CA SER A 86 26.04 18.67 6.45
C SER A 86 24.63 18.18 6.15
N ASN A 87 24.48 16.92 5.73
CA ASN A 87 23.19 16.31 5.45
C ASN A 87 23.32 14.78 5.46
N PRO A 88 23.47 14.16 6.65
CA PRO A 88 23.72 12.73 6.77
C PRO A 88 22.47 11.88 6.45
N LEU A 89 21.28 12.49 6.50
CA LEU A 89 20.01 11.87 6.15
C LEU A 89 19.22 12.78 5.18
N PRO A 90 19.58 12.80 3.90
CA PRO A 90 18.87 13.57 2.87
C PRO A 90 17.42 13.14 2.66
N SER A 91 17.13 11.83 2.69
CA SER A 91 15.80 11.33 2.35
C SER A 91 15.51 9.95 2.96
N THR A 92 14.23 9.59 3.00
CA THR A 92 13.77 8.26 3.39
C THR A 92 12.68 7.79 2.45
N LEU A 93 12.77 6.52 2.07
CA LEU A 93 11.82 5.81 1.22
C LEU A 93 10.84 5.06 2.11
N PHE A 94 9.55 5.29 1.91
CA PHE A 94 8.45 4.65 2.62
C PHE A 94 7.67 3.75 1.68
N ARG A 95 7.38 2.52 2.14
CA ARG A 95 6.54 1.55 1.41
C ARG A 95 5.34 1.16 2.24
N PHE A 96 4.27 0.78 1.54
CA PHE A 96 2.98 0.47 2.15
C PHE A 96 2.64 -1.03 2.21
N SER A 97 3.53 -1.89 1.72
CA SER A 97 3.38 -3.34 1.73
C SER A 97 4.42 -4.00 2.63
N ASP A 98 4.16 -5.26 3.02
CA ASP A 98 5.09 -6.06 3.83
C ASP A 98 6.18 -6.75 3.00
N LYS A 99 6.20 -6.52 1.68
CA LYS A 99 7.17 -7.13 0.77
C LYS A 99 8.60 -6.68 1.08
N ASP A 100 9.57 -7.39 0.54
CA ASP A 100 10.98 -7.01 0.67
C ASP A 100 11.20 -5.55 0.23
N ILE A 101 12.07 -4.82 0.95
CA ILE A 101 12.32 -3.40 0.70
C ILE A 101 12.94 -3.14 -0.68
N ASN A 102 13.56 -4.16 -1.29
CA ASN A 102 14.14 -4.11 -2.63
C ASN A 102 13.20 -4.69 -3.71
N SER A 103 11.97 -5.08 -3.35
CA SER A 103 10.99 -5.57 -4.32
C SER A 103 10.72 -4.51 -5.40
N ALA A 104 10.69 -4.92 -6.67
CA ALA A 104 10.36 -4.04 -7.78
C ALA A 104 8.84 -3.74 -7.86
N ASN A 105 8.49 -2.66 -8.56
CA ASN A 105 7.10 -2.25 -8.86
C ASN A 105 6.22 -1.95 -7.64
N GLU A 106 6.85 -1.55 -6.53
CA GLU A 106 6.18 -1.15 -5.30
C GLU A 106 6.01 0.36 -5.24
N VAL A 107 4.80 0.79 -4.85
CA VAL A 107 4.53 2.21 -4.61
C VAL A 107 5.45 2.70 -3.49
N THR A 108 6.26 3.68 -3.82
CA THR A 108 7.26 4.27 -2.94
C THR A 108 6.96 5.74 -2.76
N LEU A 109 6.81 6.14 -1.50
CA LEU A 109 6.74 7.53 -1.07
C LEU A 109 8.13 7.94 -0.60
N VAL A 110 8.74 8.91 -1.27
CA VAL A 110 10.04 9.47 -0.86
C VAL A 110 9.81 10.80 -0.19
N ILE A 111 10.35 10.93 1.01
CA ILE A 111 10.38 12.19 1.74
C ILE A 111 11.82 12.67 1.75
N THR A 112 12.03 13.87 1.22
CA THR A 112 13.31 14.59 1.40
C THR A 112 13.22 15.39 2.68
N TRP A 113 14.23 15.31 3.52
CA TRP A 113 14.27 16.00 4.80
C TRP A 113 14.98 17.34 4.67
N LYS A 114 14.58 18.31 5.50
CA LYS A 114 15.43 19.47 5.78
C LYS A 114 16.61 18.97 6.62
N ALA A 115 17.83 19.37 6.25
CA ALA A 115 19.02 19.02 7.02
C ALA A 115 18.87 19.47 8.48
N ASP A 116 19.26 18.59 9.39
CA ASP A 116 19.28 18.80 10.83
C ASP A 116 20.46 18.07 11.46
N ASP A 117 20.78 18.41 12.71
CA ASP A 117 21.92 17.85 13.44
C ASP A 117 21.55 16.55 14.19
N THR A 118 20.43 15.91 13.86
CA THR A 118 20.00 14.69 14.56
C THR A 118 20.95 13.55 14.21
N PRO A 119 21.51 12.84 15.22
CA PRO A 119 22.32 11.66 14.97
C PRO A 119 21.54 10.61 14.18
N THR A 120 22.14 10.07 13.12
CA THR A 120 21.52 9.06 12.23
C THR A 120 21.88 7.62 12.61
N THR A 121 22.88 7.43 13.46
CA THR A 121 23.29 6.09 13.94
C THR A 121 22.13 5.26 14.50
N PRO A 122 21.16 5.82 15.26
CA PRO A 122 20.02 5.04 15.71
C PRO A 122 19.18 4.48 14.57
N ILE A 123 18.92 5.28 13.51
CA ILE A 123 18.05 4.83 12.43
C ILE A 123 18.71 3.78 11.54
N GLU A 124 20.02 3.88 11.33
CA GLU A 124 20.80 2.87 10.61
C GLU A 124 20.70 1.49 11.27
N PHE A 125 20.82 1.44 12.59
CA PHE A 125 20.71 0.21 13.36
C PHE A 125 19.29 -0.34 13.38
N PHE A 126 18.29 0.50 13.66
CA PHE A 126 16.90 0.06 13.76
C PHE A 126 16.36 -0.47 12.42
N GLU A 127 16.70 0.18 11.31
CA GLU A 127 16.27 -0.28 9.99
C GLU A 127 16.80 -1.67 9.66
N GLN A 128 18.02 -2.01 10.09
CA GLN A 128 18.57 -3.35 9.88
C GLN A 128 17.96 -4.38 10.84
N GLU A 129 17.92 -4.05 12.13
CA GLU A 129 17.39 -4.94 13.18
C GLU A 129 15.92 -5.31 12.92
N HIS A 130 15.12 -4.34 12.49
CA HIS A 130 13.70 -4.52 12.27
C HIS A 130 13.36 -4.94 10.83
N ASN A 131 14.35 -5.29 9.99
CA ASN A 131 14.14 -5.61 8.58
C ASN A 131 13.31 -4.55 7.84
N TYR A 132 13.71 -3.29 8.05
CA TYR A 132 13.13 -2.07 7.49
C TYR A 132 11.68 -1.81 7.87
N ARG A 133 11.14 -2.48 8.91
CA ARG A 133 9.77 -2.22 9.36
C ARG A 133 9.67 -0.81 9.91
N PHE A 134 8.58 -0.13 9.56
CA PHE A 134 8.26 1.18 10.11
C PHE A 134 7.56 1.00 11.46
N THR A 135 8.34 0.76 12.52
CA THR A 135 7.84 0.51 13.87
C THR A 135 7.65 1.84 14.62
N VAL A 136 7.29 1.73 15.90
CA VAL A 136 7.17 2.90 16.79
C VAL A 136 8.52 3.61 16.91
N SER A 137 9.64 2.90 16.90
CA SER A 137 10.99 3.49 17.01
C SER A 137 11.32 4.36 15.79
N GLU A 138 11.15 3.83 14.57
CA GLU A 138 11.33 4.60 13.34
C GLU A 138 10.35 5.77 13.30
N LYS A 139 9.07 5.52 13.61
CA LYS A 139 8.06 6.59 13.64
C LYS A 139 8.49 7.73 14.55
N ASN A 140 8.91 7.45 15.78
CA ASN A 140 9.34 8.45 16.75
C ASN A 140 10.57 9.23 16.28
N PHE A 141 11.50 8.56 15.59
CA PHE A 141 12.67 9.19 14.99
C PHE A 141 12.28 10.20 13.90
N PHE A 142 11.37 9.81 13.00
CA PHE A 142 10.97 10.66 11.88
C PHE A 142 9.92 11.72 12.23
N GLU A 143 9.12 11.53 13.28
CA GLU A 143 7.94 12.34 13.59
C GLU A 143 8.22 13.86 13.61
N LYS A 144 9.37 14.24 14.16
CA LYS A 144 9.78 15.64 14.31
C LYS A 144 10.59 16.17 13.11
N LYS A 145 10.97 15.33 12.15
CA LYS A 145 11.74 15.75 10.98
C LYS A 145 10.90 16.65 10.09
N ILE A 146 11.56 17.67 9.55
CA ILE A 146 10.92 18.67 8.71
C ILE A 146 10.93 18.18 7.26
N VAL A 147 9.74 18.11 6.66
CA VAL A 147 9.57 17.72 5.27
C VAL A 147 10.05 18.85 4.36
N LYS A 148 10.98 18.54 3.45
CA LYS A 148 11.47 19.45 2.41
C LYS A 148 10.81 19.19 1.06
N ASP A 149 10.60 17.93 0.71
CA ASP A 149 9.89 17.54 -0.50
C ASP A 149 9.20 16.17 -0.33
N ILE A 150 8.19 15.93 -1.16
CA ILE A 150 7.43 14.68 -1.22
C ILE A 150 7.33 14.25 -2.68
N LEU A 151 7.71 13.01 -2.96
CA LEU A 151 7.60 12.39 -4.28
C LEU A 151 7.03 10.98 -4.16
N VAL A 152 6.23 10.57 -5.15
CA VAL A 152 5.67 9.22 -5.23
C VAL A 152 5.94 8.62 -6.60
N TYR A 153 6.44 7.38 -6.61
CA TYR A 153 6.61 6.58 -7.83
C TYR A 153 6.24 5.12 -7.59
N LYS A 154 6.26 4.32 -8.66
CA LYS A 154 6.01 2.89 -8.67
C LYS A 154 6.97 2.23 -9.64
#